data_AF-A0A454D3H1-F1
#
_entry.id   AF-A0A454D3H1-F1
#
_cell.length_a   1.000
_cell.length_b   1.000
_cell.length_c   1.000
_cell.angle_alpha   90.00
_cell.angle_beta   90.00
_cell.angle_gamma   90.00
#
_symmetry.space_group_name_H-M   'P 1'
#
loop_
_entity.id
_entity.type
_entity.pdbx_description
1 polymer ?
#
loop_
_entity_poly.entity_id
_entity_poly.type
_entity_poly.pdbx_seq_one_letter_code
_entity_poly.pdbx_strand_id
1 'polypeptide(L)' 'MIWKIWTESEQDKLGGGIYLFEDEATAQAYLEMHAARLKQMGVEEVRGQIFDINAPLSTINQGPIGE' A
#
# COMPACT_ATOMS: atom_id res chain seq x y z
N MET A 1 9.25 2.84 3.83
CA MET A 1 7.83 2.78 4.25
C MET A 1 7.67 3.71 5.43
N ILE A 2 6.77 4.69 5.32
CA ILE A 2 6.48 5.69 6.35
C ILE A 2 5.38 5.16 7.28
N TRP A 3 4.25 4.73 6.71
CA TRP A 3 3.18 4.06 7.46
C TRP A 3 2.39 3.07 6.59
N LYS A 4 1.54 2.30 7.26
CA LYS A 4 0.62 1.33 6.66
C LYS A 4 -0.73 1.37 7.39
N ILE A 5 -1.82 1.30 6.62
CA ILE A 5 -3.15 0.92 7.10
C ILE A 5 -3.44 -0.49 6.63
N TRP A 6 -3.84 -1.38 7.53
CA TRP A 6 -4.34 -2.72 7.17
C TRP A 6 -5.79 -2.61 6.74
N THR A 7 -6.14 -3.26 5.64
CA THR A 7 -7.51 -3.35 5.16
C THR A 7 -7.96 -4.80 5.13
N GLU A 8 -9.22 -5.03 5.48
CA GLU A 8 -9.84 -6.35 5.40
C GLU A 8 -11.32 -6.22 5.04
N SER A 9 -11.84 -7.20 4.31
CA SER A 9 -13.26 -7.45 4.13
C SER A 9 -13.47 -8.94 4.33
N GLU A 10 -14.00 -9.32 5.49
CA GLU A 10 -14.33 -10.72 5.77
C GLU A 10 -15.39 -11.24 4.80
N GLN A 11 -16.39 -10.42 4.49
CA GLN A 11 -17.48 -10.76 3.57
C GLN A 11 -16.96 -11.15 2.18
N ASP A 12 -16.01 -10.38 1.64
CA ASP A 12 -15.44 -10.63 0.32
C ASP A 12 -14.19 -11.50 0.37
N LYS A 13 -13.75 -11.90 1.58
CA LYS A 13 -12.51 -12.62 1.84
C LYS A 13 -11.28 -11.91 1.27
N LEU A 14 -11.24 -10.59 1.44
CA LEU A 14 -10.13 -9.75 0.98
C LEU A 14 -9.32 -9.25 2.17
N GLY A 15 -8.00 -9.25 2.00
CA GLY A 15 -7.06 -8.60 2.91
C GLY A 15 -6.07 -7.75 2.10
N GLY A 16 -5.58 -6.68 2.68
CA GLY A 16 -4.67 -5.78 1.99
C GLY A 16 -4.06 -4.71 2.89
N GLY A 17 -3.64 -3.63 2.25
CA GLY A 17 -3.25 -2.43 2.95
C GLY A 17 -3.02 -1.25 2.04
N ILE A 18 -3.06 -0.06 2.63
CA ILE A 18 -2.66 1.20 2.02
C ILE A 18 -1.35 1.61 2.66
N TYR A 19 -0.38 2.01 1.85
CA TYR A 19 0.99 2.23 2.27
C TYR A 19 1.46 3.60 1.81
N LEU A 20 2.28 4.26 2.62
CA LEU A 20 3.03 5.43 2.22
C LEU A 20 4.53 5.13 2.18
N PHE A 21 5.18 5.57 1.12
CA PHE A 21 6.63 5.46 0.90
C PHE A 21 7.22 6.84 0.63
N GLU A 22 8.54 6.93 0.76
CA GLU A 22 9.28 8.18 0.52
C GLU A 22 9.37 8.49 -0.98
N ASP A 23 9.46 7.45 -1.81
CA ASP A 23 9.55 7.56 -3.26
C ASP A 23 8.95 6.32 -3.96
N GLU A 24 8.81 6.41 -5.28
CA GLU A 24 8.29 5.34 -6.12
C GLU A 24 9.20 4.09 -6.10
N ALA A 25 10.52 4.28 -6.06
CA ALA A 25 11.48 3.18 -6.09
C ALA A 25 11.34 2.26 -4.87
N THR A 26 11.19 2.84 -3.67
CA THR A 26 10.97 2.11 -2.43
C THR A 26 9.59 1.47 -2.37
N ALA A 27 8.56 2.10 -2.96
CA ALA A 27 7.22 1.51 -3.10
C ALA A 27 7.24 0.27 -4.01
N GLN A 28 7.89 0.38 -5.18
CA GLN A 28 8.00 -0.70 -6.17
C GLN A 28 8.79 -1.88 -5.60
N ALA A 29 9.95 -1.62 -4.99
CA ALA A 29 10.75 -2.67 -4.35
C ALA A 29 9.96 -3.41 -3.24
N TYR A 30 9.16 -2.68 -2.46
CA TYR A 30 8.30 -3.31 -1.45
C TYR A 30 7.21 -4.15 -2.07
N LEU A 31 6.54 -3.67 -3.13
CA LEU A 31 5.48 -4.41 -3.81
C LEU A 31 5.99 -5.74 -4.36
N GLU A 32 7.16 -5.74 -5.03
CA GLU A 32 7.78 -6.95 -5.56
C GLU A 32 8.11 -7.97 -4.46
N MET A 33 8.83 -7.52 -3.42
CA MET A 33 9.17 -8.36 -2.27
C MET A 33 7.93 -8.91 -1.58
N HIS A 34 6.93 -8.05 -1.35
CA HIS A 34 5.74 -8.43 -0.58
C HIS A 34 4.83 -9.38 -1.39
N ALA A 35 4.67 -9.15 -2.69
CA ALA A 35 3.92 -10.04 -3.56
C ALA A 35 4.56 -11.45 -3.62
N ALA A 36 5.89 -11.51 -3.74
CA ALA A 36 6.61 -12.79 -3.71
C ALA A 36 6.41 -13.53 -2.38
N ARG A 37 6.47 -12.82 -1.25
CA ARG A 37 6.22 -13.39 0.09
C ARG A 37 4.78 -13.89 0.24
N LEU A 38 3.79 -13.12 -0.19
CA LEU A 38 2.37 -13.50 -0.09
C LEU A 38 2.07 -14.74 -0.93
N LYS A 39 2.71 -14.89 -2.09
CA LYS A 39 2.61 -16.10 -2.91
C LYS A 39 3.11 -17.34 -2.16
N GLN A 40 4.19 -17.23 -1.40
CA GLN A 40 4.67 -18.33 -0.52
C GLN A 40 3.70 -18.65 0.63
N MET A 41 2.84 -17.70 1.00
CA MET A 41 1.80 -17.87 2.01
C MET A 41 0.45 -18.37 1.44
N GLY A 42 0.40 -18.68 0.13
CA GLY A 42 -0.79 -19.21 -0.54
C GLY A 42 -1.70 -18.15 -1.17
N VAL A 43 -1.28 -16.89 -1.23
CA VAL A 43 -2.01 -15.84 -1.98
C VAL A 43 -1.54 -15.87 -3.44
N GLU A 44 -2.34 -16.47 -4.32
CA GLU A 44 -1.95 -16.71 -5.72
C GLU A 44 -1.74 -15.42 -6.52
N GLU A 45 -2.62 -14.45 -6.32
CA GLU A 45 -2.62 -13.17 -7.04
C GLU A 45 -2.62 -12.00 -6.06
N VAL A 46 -1.70 -11.05 -6.27
CA VAL A 46 -1.61 -9.81 -5.49
C VAL A 46 -1.87 -8.64 -6.42
N ARG A 47 -2.91 -7.88 -6.12
CA ARG A 47 -3.23 -6.63 -6.83
C ARG A 47 -2.57 -5.46 -6.13
N GLY A 48 -1.59 -4.84 -6.78
CA GLY A 48 -0.92 -3.63 -6.31
C GLY A 48 -1.05 -2.50 -7.32
N GLN A 49 -1.21 -1.27 -6.84
CA GLN A 49 -1.18 -0.05 -7.64
C GLN A 49 -0.33 0.98 -6.91
N ILE A 50 0.48 1.74 -7.66
CA ILE A 50 1.30 2.83 -7.15
C ILE A 50 0.75 4.13 -7.71
N PHE A 51 0.59 5.13 -6.85
CA PHE A 51 0.07 6.45 -7.20
C PHE A 51 0.94 7.52 -6.56
N ASP A 52 1.07 8.65 -7.26
CA ASP A 52 1.56 9.88 -6.67
C ASP A 52 0.52 10.49 -5.71
N ILE A 53 1.03 11.29 -4.78
CA ILE A 53 0.21 11.98 -3.78
C ILE A 53 -0.15 13.37 -4.29
N ASN A 54 -1.44 13.69 -4.30
CA ASN A 54 -1.89 15.08 -4.48
C ASN A 54 -1.77 15.83 -3.14
N ALA A 55 -0.56 16.30 -2.82
CA ALA A 55 -0.26 16.90 -1.53
C ALA A 55 -1.23 18.04 -1.12
N PRO A 56 -1.57 19.02 -1.99
CA PRO A 56 -2.50 20.08 -1.62
C PRO A 56 -3.88 19.58 -1.16
N LEU A 57 -4.48 18.64 -1.90
CA LEU A 57 -5.81 18.11 -1.54
C LEU A 57 -5.74 17.16 -0.34
N SER A 58 -4.66 16.39 -0.22
CA SER A 58 -4.42 15.53 0.94
C SER A 58 -4.29 16.35 2.22
N THR A 59 -3.57 17.47 2.20
CA THR A 59 -3.44 18.35 3.37
C THR A 59 -4.79 18.92 3.84
N ILE A 60 -5.68 19.31 2.91
CA ILE A 60 -7.03 19.82 3.25
C ILE A 60 -7.80 18.80 4.10
N ASN A 61 -7.68 17.51 3.77
CA ASN A 61 -8.38 16.42 4.46
C ASN A 61 -7.49 15.67 5.45
N GLN A 62 -6.42 16.32 5.97
CA GLN A 62 -5.56 15.77 7.02
C GLN A 62 -4.90 14.43 6.65
N GLY A 63 -4.55 14.27 5.37
CA GLY A 63 -3.82 13.11 4.88
C GLY A 63 -2.47 12.97 5.59
N PRO A 64 -2.06 11.77 6.03
CA PRO A 64 -0.86 11.55 6.84
C PRO A 64 0.42 11.54 5.97
N ILE A 65 0.66 12.56 5.15
CA ILE A 65 1.69 12.53 4.10
C ILE A 65 3.09 12.99 4.56
N GLY A 66 3.24 13.34 5.85
CA GLY A 66 4.44 14.01 6.37
C GLY A 66 4.47 15.49 5.98
N GLU A 67 5.26 16.30 6.69
CA GLU A 67 5.65 17.65 6.22
C GLU A 67 6.93 17.57 5.40
#